data_AF-A0A8T5JTN6-F1
#
_entry.id   AF-A0A8T5JTN6-F1
#
_cell.length_a   1.000
_cell.length_b   1.000
_cell.length_c   1.000
_cell.angle_alpha   90.00
_cell.angle_beta   90.00
_cell.angle_gamma   90.00
#
_symmetry.space_group_name_H-M   'P 1'
#
loop_
_entity.id
_entity.type
_entity.pdbx_description
1 polymer ?
#
loop_
_entity_poly.entity_id
_entity_poly.type
_entity_poly.pdbx_seq_one_letter_code
_entity_poly.pdbx_strand_id
1 'polypeptide(L)'
;MNTLYLVEFRFFLLPVLMQVFFAIITLFISYQAFKVFRITKHPQSKSMSAAFFLIFISYVVQATINFLNVMKINPDIYVVFGIHPLSVFHNQGLYFHILFMTFGLAFLMFTVFKSKESSLLWYFVLTSVLVFFLSSNKLIGFFMLTVLYLAFLSYHYMLNYKKRKKIGPLLVALAFVSMLIGHLGFLFLTKSTLFYAIGHSFSFVGYLLLLVNYHIIKK
;
A
#
# COMPACT_ATOMS: atom_id res chain seq x y z
N MET A 1 -8.79 -17.13 17.25
CA MET A 1 -8.65 -16.21 16.09
C MET A 1 -8.33 -16.99 14.81
N ASN A 2 -9.05 -18.08 14.54
CA ASN A 2 -8.85 -18.90 13.33
C ASN A 2 -10.00 -18.61 12.37
N THR A 3 -9.69 -18.51 11.07
CA THR A 3 -10.59 -18.36 9.89
C THR A 3 -10.73 -17.00 9.19
N LEU A 4 -9.88 -16.00 9.47
CA LEU A 4 -9.86 -14.78 8.63
C LEU A 4 -9.14 -14.95 7.26
N TYR A 5 -8.55 -16.13 7.00
CA TYR A 5 -7.82 -16.44 5.77
C TYR A 5 -8.28 -17.72 5.07
N LEU A 6 -9.44 -18.29 5.43
CA LEU A 6 -10.12 -19.25 4.55
C LEU A 6 -10.84 -18.48 3.44
N VAL A 7 -10.08 -17.72 2.65
CA VAL A 7 -10.54 -17.35 1.31
C VAL A 7 -10.71 -18.69 0.60
N GLU A 8 -11.95 -18.96 0.18
CA GLU A 8 -12.34 -20.20 -0.49
C GLU A 8 -11.28 -20.64 -1.51
N PHE A 9 -11.08 -21.95 -1.59
CA PHE A 9 -10.11 -22.69 -2.41
C PHE A 9 -9.98 -22.23 -3.88
N ARG A 10 -10.94 -21.43 -4.39
CA ARG A 10 -11.04 -20.94 -5.77
C ARG A 10 -10.10 -19.77 -6.11
N PHE A 11 -9.56 -19.03 -5.12
CA PHE A 11 -8.69 -17.86 -5.36
C PHE A 11 -7.29 -18.01 -4.75
N PHE A 12 -6.72 -19.20 -4.74
CA PHE A 12 -5.51 -19.48 -3.98
C PHE A 12 -4.30 -18.61 -4.39
N LEU A 13 -4.04 -18.49 -5.70
CA LEU A 13 -2.88 -17.76 -6.21
C LEU A 13 -3.15 -16.27 -6.50
N LEU A 14 -4.43 -15.90 -6.64
CA LEU A 14 -4.83 -14.55 -7.07
C LEU A 14 -4.29 -13.45 -6.14
N PRO A 15 -4.33 -13.58 -4.79
CA PRO A 15 -3.71 -12.64 -3.88
C PRO A 15 -2.26 -12.39 -4.26
N VAL A 16 -1.46 -13.46 -4.32
CA VAL A 16 -0.02 -13.41 -4.58
C VAL A 16 0.26 -12.68 -5.89
N LEU A 17 -0.44 -13.05 -6.96
CA LEU A 17 -0.30 -12.41 -8.27
C LEU A 17 -0.63 -10.91 -8.21
N MET A 18 -1.69 -10.53 -7.50
CA MET A 18 -2.07 -9.13 -7.33
C MET A 18 -1.01 -8.33 -6.55
N GLN A 19 -0.46 -8.87 -5.47
CA GLN A 19 0.59 -8.18 -4.72
C GLN A 19 1.89 -8.06 -5.51
N VAL A 20 2.28 -9.10 -6.26
CA VAL A 20 3.43 -9.02 -7.18
C VAL A 20 3.21 -7.94 -8.23
N PHE A 21 2.01 -7.86 -8.81
CA PHE A 21 1.68 -6.83 -9.78
C PHE A 21 1.75 -5.41 -9.18
N PHE A 22 1.21 -5.21 -7.97
CA PHE A 22 1.31 -3.93 -7.27
C PHE A 22 2.76 -3.57 -6.91
N ALA A 23 3.57 -4.55 -6.52
CA ALA A 23 5.00 -4.36 -6.28
C ALA A 23 5.71 -3.87 -7.55
N ILE A 24 5.45 -4.49 -8.70
CA ILE A 24 6.05 -4.07 -9.97
C ILE A 24 5.65 -2.64 -10.33
N ILE A 25 4.37 -2.28 -10.23
CA ILE A 25 3.91 -0.91 -10.53
C ILE A 25 4.56 0.11 -9.58
N THR A 26 4.57 -0.17 -8.28
CA THR A 26 5.11 0.76 -7.28
C THR A 26 6.63 0.92 -7.41
N LEU A 27 7.36 -0.15 -7.73
CA LEU A 27 8.79 -0.08 -8.06
C LEU A 27 9.03 0.77 -9.30
N PHE A 28 8.24 0.59 -10.36
CA PHE A 28 8.34 1.40 -11.56
C PHE A 28 8.10 2.88 -11.27
N ILE A 29 7.02 3.23 -10.57
CA ILE A 29 6.74 4.62 -10.19
C ILE A 29 7.88 5.19 -9.32
N SER A 30 8.39 4.41 -8.37
CA SER A 30 9.51 4.81 -7.50
C SER A 30 10.78 5.12 -8.31
N TYR A 31 11.16 4.23 -9.24
CA TYR A 31 12.31 4.40 -10.12
C TYR A 31 12.18 5.67 -10.97
N GLN A 32 11.00 5.93 -11.51
CA GLN A 32 10.79 7.12 -12.34
C GLN A 32 10.84 8.42 -11.53
N ALA A 33 10.22 8.43 -10.34
CA ALA A 33 10.34 9.57 -9.43
C ALA A 33 11.80 9.81 -9.00
N PHE A 34 12.57 8.74 -8.80
CA PHE A 34 14.01 8.83 -8.53
C PHE A 34 14.79 9.44 -9.70
N LYS A 35 14.48 9.03 -10.93
CA LYS A 35 15.10 9.59 -12.14
C LYS A 35 14.81 11.09 -12.26
N VAL A 36 13.57 11.52 -12.05
CA VAL A 36 13.20 12.95 -12.03
C VAL A 36 13.94 13.69 -10.92
N PHE A 37 14.07 13.10 -9.73
CA PHE A 37 14.87 13.67 -8.64
C PHE A 37 16.34 13.83 -9.02
N ARG A 38 16.95 12.83 -9.66
CA ARG A 38 18.36 12.89 -10.07
C ARG A 38 18.65 14.07 -11.00
N ILE A 39 17.71 14.41 -11.87
CA ILE A 39 17.80 15.50 -12.86
C ILE A 39 17.46 16.85 -12.22
N THR A 40 16.30 16.96 -11.57
CA THR A 40 15.78 18.25 -11.06
C THR A 40 16.31 18.64 -9.69
N LYS A 41 16.88 17.69 -8.95
CA LYS A 41 17.23 17.80 -7.52
C LYS A 41 16.07 18.23 -6.61
N HIS A 42 14.83 18.11 -7.09
CA HIS A 42 13.67 18.61 -6.35
C HIS A 42 13.30 17.66 -5.19
N PRO A 43 13.20 18.13 -3.93
CA PRO A 43 13.02 17.27 -2.77
C PRO A 43 11.70 16.49 -2.79
N GLN A 44 10.64 17.05 -3.39
CA GLN A 44 9.35 16.37 -3.52
C GLN A 44 9.46 15.09 -4.36
N SER A 45 10.28 15.09 -5.42
CA SER A 45 10.50 13.89 -6.25
C SER A 45 11.26 12.81 -5.48
N LYS A 46 12.20 13.22 -4.59
CA LYS A 46 12.89 12.29 -3.67
C LYS A 46 11.92 11.63 -2.71
N SER A 47 11.07 12.42 -2.04
CA SER A 47 10.10 11.90 -1.09
C SER A 47 9.04 11.02 -1.76
N MET A 48 8.59 11.37 -2.97
CA MET A 48 7.67 10.54 -3.75
C MET A 48 8.32 9.20 -4.13
N SER A 49 9.59 9.21 -4.56
CA SER A 49 10.33 7.97 -4.85
C SER A 49 10.45 7.08 -3.62
N ALA A 50 10.84 7.65 -2.47
CA ALA A 50 10.92 6.93 -1.21
C ALA A 50 9.56 6.35 -0.79
N ALA A 51 8.50 7.12 -0.96
CA ALA A 51 7.13 6.70 -0.65
C ALA A 51 6.74 5.43 -1.41
N PHE A 52 6.89 5.45 -2.74
CA PHE A 52 6.56 4.29 -3.58
C PHE A 52 7.52 3.11 -3.37
N PHE A 53 8.78 3.36 -2.99
CA PHE A 53 9.72 2.29 -2.64
C PHE A 53 9.32 1.56 -1.35
N LEU A 54 8.88 2.29 -0.33
CA LEU A 54 8.37 1.69 0.91
C LEU A 54 7.10 0.87 0.64
N ILE A 55 6.19 1.37 -0.20
CA ILE A 55 4.99 0.63 -0.62
C ILE A 55 5.40 -0.63 -1.43
N PHE A 56 6.41 -0.55 -2.28
CA PHE A 56 6.96 -1.72 -2.98
C PHE A 56 7.45 -2.80 -2.00
N ILE A 57 8.27 -2.44 -1.02
CA ILE A 57 8.75 -3.37 0.01
C ILE A 57 7.57 -4.00 0.74
N SER A 58 6.58 -3.19 1.11
CA SER A 58 5.36 -3.66 1.76
C SER A 58 4.63 -4.73 0.95
N TYR A 59 4.50 -4.56 -0.37
CA TYR A 59 3.90 -5.57 -1.24
C TYR A 59 4.75 -6.81 -1.43
N VAL A 60 6.08 -6.69 -1.49
CA VAL A 60 6.97 -7.86 -1.53
C VAL A 60 6.82 -8.71 -0.28
N VAL A 61 6.76 -8.07 0.90
CA VAL A 61 6.51 -8.75 2.18
C VAL A 61 5.15 -9.47 2.16
N GLN A 62 4.08 -8.77 1.74
CA GLN A 62 2.75 -9.38 1.68
C GLN A 62 2.65 -10.53 0.67
N ALA A 63 3.27 -10.39 -0.51
CA ALA A 63 3.33 -11.44 -1.52
C ALA A 63 4.04 -12.68 -0.97
N THR A 64 5.14 -12.49 -0.24
CA THR A 64 5.89 -13.57 0.40
C THR A 64 5.03 -14.31 1.43
N ILE A 65 4.35 -13.58 2.31
CA ILE A 65 3.45 -14.18 3.32
C ILE A 65 2.34 -14.97 2.65
N ASN A 66 1.69 -14.39 1.65
CA ASN A 66 0.60 -15.05 0.94
C ASN A 66 1.08 -16.27 0.16
N PHE A 67 2.27 -16.20 -0.43
CA PHE A 67 2.89 -17.34 -1.11
C PHE A 67 3.19 -18.48 -0.13
N LEU A 68 3.73 -18.19 1.05
CA LEU A 68 3.99 -19.21 2.08
C LEU A 68 2.68 -19.83 2.61
N ASN A 69 1.64 -19.02 2.80
CA ASN A 69 0.30 -19.49 3.18
C ASN A 69 -0.30 -20.42 2.11
N VAL A 70 -0.09 -20.08 0.84
CA VAL A 70 -0.50 -20.87 -0.33
C VAL A 70 0.27 -22.18 -0.37
N MET A 71 1.58 -22.16 -0.20
CA MET A 71 2.37 -23.38 -0.34
C MET A 71 2.09 -24.41 0.77
N LYS A 72 1.38 -24.03 1.87
CA LYS A 72 1.11 -24.87 3.05
C LYS A 72 2.26 -25.85 3.29
N ILE A 73 3.47 -25.29 3.34
CA ILE A 73 4.72 -26.06 3.34
C ILE A 73 4.57 -27.16 4.40
N ASN A 74 4.76 -28.41 3.96
CA ASN A 74 4.53 -29.59 4.78
C ASN A 74 5.13 -29.37 6.19
N PRO A 75 4.36 -29.51 7.28
CA PRO A 75 4.84 -29.28 8.65
C PRO A 75 6.19 -29.94 8.97
N ASP A 76 6.50 -31.06 8.30
CA ASP A 76 7.77 -31.79 8.41
C ASP A 76 9.01 -30.95 8.05
N ILE A 77 8.88 -29.97 7.13
CA ILE A 77 9.99 -29.11 6.70
C ILE A 77 10.40 -28.14 7.83
N TYR A 78 9.47 -27.67 8.66
CA TYR A 78 9.80 -26.78 9.77
C TYR A 78 10.64 -27.47 10.85
N VAL A 79 10.37 -28.77 11.07
CA VAL A 79 11.11 -29.59 12.02
C VAL A 79 12.55 -29.82 11.55
N VAL A 80 12.75 -30.05 10.25
CA VAL A 80 14.08 -30.29 9.66
C VAL A 80 14.95 -29.03 9.66
N PHE A 81 14.39 -27.85 9.44
CA PHE A 81 15.15 -26.59 9.37
C PHE A 81 15.16 -25.76 10.67
N GLY A 82 14.55 -26.24 11.75
CA GLY A 82 14.48 -25.52 13.03
C GLY A 82 13.76 -24.16 12.93
N ILE A 83 12.88 -24.00 11.93
CA ILE A 83 12.21 -22.74 11.63
C ILE A 83 11.04 -22.59 12.61
N HIS A 84 10.95 -21.44 13.28
CA HIS A 84 9.82 -21.07 14.15
C HIS A 84 8.47 -21.35 13.48
N PRO A 85 7.41 -21.64 14.24
CA PRO A 85 6.11 -21.97 13.67
C PRO A 85 5.65 -20.88 12.71
N LEU A 86 5.08 -21.30 11.56
CA LEU A 86 4.62 -20.42 10.46
C LEU A 86 3.77 -19.23 10.94
N SER A 87 3.06 -19.38 12.06
CA SER A 87 2.29 -18.33 12.70
C SER A 87 3.13 -17.13 13.17
N VAL A 88 4.34 -17.35 13.65
CA VAL A 88 5.26 -16.28 14.09
C VAL A 88 5.75 -15.49 12.88
N PHE A 89 6.16 -16.19 11.82
CA PHE A 89 6.59 -15.56 10.57
C PHE A 89 5.44 -14.77 9.92
N HIS A 90 4.23 -15.33 9.91
CA HIS A 90 3.03 -14.66 9.40
C HIS A 90 2.77 -13.33 10.12
N ASN A 91 2.78 -13.34 11.46
CA ASN A 91 2.51 -12.14 12.26
C ASN A 91 3.60 -11.08 12.08
N GLN A 92 4.88 -11.48 12.10
CA GLN A 92 6.00 -10.55 11.89
C GLN A 92 5.95 -9.93 10.49
N GLY A 93 5.74 -10.76 9.46
CA GLY A 93 5.59 -10.28 8.10
C GLY A 93 4.42 -9.30 7.98
N LEU A 94 3.28 -9.59 8.59
CA LEU A 94 2.11 -8.69 8.58
C LEU A 94 2.45 -7.33 9.20
N TYR A 95 3.18 -7.32 10.31
CA TYR A 95 3.62 -6.09 10.95
C TYR A 95 4.58 -5.28 10.08
N PHE A 96 5.53 -5.93 9.42
CA PHE A 96 6.40 -5.27 8.43
C PHE A 96 5.59 -4.69 7.28
N HIS A 97 4.63 -5.44 6.72
CA HIS A 97 3.74 -4.95 5.67
C HIS A 97 3.02 -3.67 6.10
N ILE A 98 2.40 -3.68 7.28
CA ILE A 98 1.67 -2.53 7.85
C ILE A 98 2.58 -1.31 8.00
N LEU A 99 3.76 -1.46 8.61
CA LEU A 99 4.68 -0.36 8.85
C LEU A 99 5.21 0.23 7.54
N PHE A 100 5.66 -0.60 6.60
CA PHE A 100 6.16 -0.12 5.31
C PHE A 100 5.05 0.55 4.48
N MET A 101 3.83 0.02 4.48
CA MET A 101 2.70 0.63 3.77
C MET A 101 2.37 2.01 4.36
N THR A 102 2.21 2.09 5.68
CA THR A 102 1.81 3.33 6.36
C THR A 102 2.90 4.39 6.29
N PHE A 103 4.18 4.02 6.41
CA PHE A 103 5.29 4.93 6.17
C PHE A 103 5.33 5.40 4.72
N GLY A 104 5.09 4.52 3.75
CA GLY A 104 4.95 4.90 2.35
C GLY A 104 3.86 5.95 2.14
N LEU A 105 2.68 5.76 2.73
CA LEU A 105 1.59 6.74 2.68
C LEU A 105 1.91 8.03 3.43
N ALA A 106 2.61 7.97 4.57
CA ALA A 106 3.08 9.14 5.31
C ALA A 106 4.04 9.99 4.47
N PHE A 107 4.95 9.35 3.72
CA PHE A 107 5.83 10.05 2.78
C PHE A 107 5.03 10.65 1.62
N LEU A 108 4.01 9.97 1.09
CA LEU A 108 3.11 10.56 0.08
C LEU A 108 2.36 11.78 0.63
N MET A 109 1.84 11.71 1.85
CA MET A 109 1.21 12.84 2.52
C MET A 109 2.17 14.03 2.62
N PHE A 110 3.40 13.79 3.05
CA PHE A 110 4.44 14.83 3.10
C PHE A 110 4.69 15.49 1.73
N THR A 111 4.71 14.72 0.64
CA THR A 111 4.90 15.30 -0.72
C THR A 111 3.79 16.27 -1.10
N VAL A 112 2.55 16.00 -0.67
CA VAL A 112 1.36 16.79 -0.98
C VAL A 112 1.35 18.13 -0.26
N PHE A 113 1.79 18.18 1.00
CA PHE A 113 1.80 19.42 1.78
C PHE A 113 2.86 20.43 1.30
N LYS A 114 3.82 20.01 0.46
CA LYS A 114 4.92 20.86 -0.05
C LYS A 114 5.66 21.63 1.05
N SER A 115 5.60 21.15 2.29
CA SER A 115 6.23 21.83 3.41
C SER A 115 7.74 21.78 3.26
N LYS A 116 8.40 22.90 3.51
CA LYS A 116 9.87 22.93 3.66
C LYS A 116 10.30 22.29 4.98
N GLU A 117 9.38 22.19 5.95
CA GLU A 117 9.67 21.69 7.28
C GLU A 117 9.58 20.17 7.33
N SER A 118 10.70 19.52 7.67
CA SER A 118 10.79 18.08 7.86
C SER A 118 10.04 17.56 9.09
N SER A 119 9.65 18.46 10.01
CA SER A 119 8.82 18.16 11.19
C SER A 119 7.49 17.50 10.82
N LEU A 120 6.85 17.94 9.73
CA LEU A 120 5.58 17.41 9.27
C LEU A 120 5.66 15.91 8.92
N LEU A 121 6.77 15.48 8.31
CA LEU A 121 6.99 14.07 8.01
C LEU A 121 7.04 13.24 9.30
N TRP A 122 7.75 13.74 10.31
CA TRP A 122 7.83 13.07 11.61
C TRP A 122 6.47 12.93 12.28
N TYR A 123 5.57 13.91 12.16
CA TYR A 123 4.20 13.76 12.68
C TYR A 123 3.43 12.65 11.98
N PHE A 124 3.53 12.49 10.65
CA PHE A 124 2.87 11.39 9.95
C PHE A 124 3.48 10.02 10.28
N VAL A 125 4.81 9.94 10.34
CA VAL A 125 5.52 8.71 10.73
C VAL A 125 5.18 8.34 12.19
N LEU A 126 5.22 9.30 13.11
CA LEU A 126 4.86 9.08 14.52
C LEU A 126 3.40 8.63 14.63
N THR A 127 2.49 9.24 13.88
CA THR A 127 1.09 8.81 13.83
C THR A 127 0.97 7.35 13.38
N SER A 128 1.73 6.96 12.35
CA SER A 128 1.76 5.57 11.86
C SER A 128 2.27 4.59 12.94
N VAL A 129 3.33 4.97 13.65
CA VAL A 129 3.88 4.20 14.78
C VAL A 129 2.88 4.11 15.94
N LEU A 130 2.27 5.22 16.34
CA LEU A 130 1.31 5.26 17.45
C LEU A 130 0.08 4.40 17.16
N VAL A 131 -0.51 4.51 15.97
CA VAL A 131 -1.64 3.66 15.59
C VAL A 131 -1.24 2.19 15.59
N PHE A 132 -0.05 1.86 15.09
CA PHE A 132 0.47 0.49 15.13
C PHE A 132 0.61 -0.03 16.57
N PHE A 133 1.21 0.71 17.50
CA PHE A 133 1.40 0.23 18.87
C PHE A 133 0.12 0.28 19.73
N LEU A 134 -0.69 1.32 19.61
CA LEU A 134 -1.85 1.55 20.47
C LEU A 134 -3.12 0.79 20.03
N SER A 135 -3.23 0.40 18.76
CA SER A 135 -4.42 -0.31 18.30
C SER A 135 -4.50 -1.74 18.86
N SER A 136 -5.62 -2.09 19.50
CA SER A 136 -5.89 -3.45 19.97
C SER A 136 -5.96 -4.45 18.82
N ASN A 137 -6.46 -4.03 17.66
CA ASN A 137 -6.47 -4.82 16.44
C ASN A 137 -5.64 -4.14 15.35
N LYS A 138 -4.40 -4.61 15.20
CA LYS A 138 -3.39 -4.04 14.29
C LYS A 138 -3.89 -3.89 12.85
N LEU A 139 -4.67 -4.86 12.35
CA LEU A 139 -5.25 -4.82 11.01
C LEU A 139 -6.32 -3.72 10.87
N ILE A 140 -7.24 -3.61 11.85
CA ILE A 140 -8.27 -2.56 11.82
C ILE A 140 -7.61 -1.17 11.92
N GLY A 141 -6.64 -1.00 12.83
CA GLY A 141 -5.88 0.25 12.95
C GLY A 141 -5.16 0.63 11.65
N PHE A 142 -4.53 -0.34 11.00
CA PHE A 142 -3.90 -0.18 9.69
C PHE A 142 -4.89 0.30 8.61
N PHE A 143 -6.02 -0.38 8.46
CA PHE A 143 -7.00 -0.01 7.44
C PHE A 143 -7.63 1.36 7.71
N MET A 144 -7.97 1.67 8.97
CA MET A 144 -8.49 3.00 9.33
C MET A 144 -7.50 4.12 9.02
N LEU A 145 -6.23 3.96 9.38
CA LEU A 145 -5.20 4.96 9.08
C LEU A 145 -4.98 5.12 7.58
N THR A 146 -4.97 4.01 6.85
CA THR A 146 -4.80 4.02 5.39
C THR A 146 -5.97 4.72 4.70
N VAL A 147 -7.21 4.45 5.12
CA VAL A 147 -8.40 5.16 4.65
C VAL A 147 -8.29 6.65 4.92
N LEU A 148 -7.84 7.07 6.11
CA LEU A 148 -7.65 8.48 6.44
C LEU A 148 -6.62 9.17 5.52
N TYR A 149 -5.46 8.55 5.32
CA TYR A 149 -4.42 9.08 4.43
C TYR A 149 -4.89 9.14 2.97
N LEU A 150 -5.53 8.07 2.48
CA LEU A 150 -6.05 8.03 1.11
C LEU A 150 -7.20 9.02 0.89
N ALA A 151 -8.05 9.27 1.88
CA ALA A 151 -9.09 10.29 1.80
C ALA A 151 -8.48 11.69 1.65
N PHE A 152 -7.45 12.01 2.43
CA PHE A 152 -6.76 13.30 2.31
C PHE A 152 -6.05 13.45 0.96
N LEU A 153 -5.32 12.42 0.51
CA LEU A 153 -4.67 12.41 -0.80
C LEU A 153 -5.69 12.59 -1.93
N SER A 154 -6.81 11.86 -1.87
CA SER A 154 -7.91 11.97 -2.83
C SER A 154 -8.46 13.39 -2.89
N TYR A 155 -8.78 13.97 -1.72
CA TYR A 155 -9.30 15.33 -1.61
C TYR A 155 -8.33 16.36 -2.20
N HIS A 156 -7.05 16.27 -1.83
CA HIS A 156 -6.01 17.18 -2.32
C HIS A 156 -5.88 17.15 -3.85
N TYR A 157 -5.79 15.96 -4.44
CA TYR A 157 -5.65 15.85 -5.89
C TYR A 157 -6.94 16.23 -6.64
N MET A 158 -8.11 16.02 -6.03
CA MET A 158 -9.38 16.52 -6.56
C MET A 158 -9.43 18.04 -6.60
N LEU A 159 -8.98 18.73 -5.53
CA LEU A 159 -8.85 20.19 -5.53
C LEU A 159 -7.84 20.69 -6.56
N ASN A 160 -6.70 20.01 -6.70
CA ASN A 160 -5.70 20.35 -7.70
C ASN A 160 -6.25 20.21 -9.13
N TYR A 161 -7.06 19.18 -9.40
CA TYR A 161 -7.76 19.03 -10.66
C TYR A 161 -8.76 20.18 -10.88
N LYS A 162 -9.59 20.50 -9.88
CA LYS A 162 -10.54 21.62 -9.99
C LYS A 162 -9.85 22.94 -10.34
N LYS A 163 -8.67 23.21 -9.76
CA LYS A 163 -7.87 24.43 -10.02
C LYS A 163 -7.18 24.44 -11.38
N ARG A 164 -6.61 23.31 -11.81
CA ARG A 164 -5.74 23.26 -13.02
C ARG A 164 -6.43 22.72 -14.27
N LYS A 165 -7.53 21.98 -14.11
CA LYS A 165 -8.28 21.29 -15.18
C LYS A 165 -7.42 20.39 -16.08
N LYS A 166 -6.27 19.91 -15.58
CA LYS A 166 -5.37 18.99 -16.31
C LYS A 166 -5.73 17.53 -16.03
N ILE A 167 -5.64 16.68 -17.05
CA ILE A 167 -5.96 15.25 -16.94
C ILE A 167 -5.08 14.52 -15.92
N GLY A 168 -3.81 14.90 -15.77
CA GLY A 168 -2.88 14.21 -14.87
C GLY A 168 -3.32 14.21 -13.40
N PRO A 169 -3.56 15.39 -12.79
CA PRO A 169 -4.14 15.48 -11.45
C PRO A 169 -5.47 14.74 -11.27
N LEU A 170 -6.32 14.67 -12.31
CA LEU A 170 -7.56 13.90 -12.26
C LEU A 170 -7.27 12.40 -12.13
N LEU A 171 -6.37 11.86 -12.96
CA LEU A 171 -6.00 10.45 -12.91
C LEU A 171 -5.42 10.06 -11.55
N VAL A 172 -4.57 10.91 -10.97
CA VAL A 172 -4.03 10.69 -9.62
C VAL A 172 -5.14 10.75 -8.55
N ALA A 173 -6.10 11.69 -8.68
CA ALA A 173 -7.23 11.75 -7.76
C ALA A 173 -8.10 10.49 -7.85
N LEU A 174 -8.46 10.06 -9.06
CA LEU A 174 -9.24 8.85 -9.30
C LEU A 174 -8.50 7.59 -8.83
N ALA A 175 -7.16 7.57 -8.97
CA ALA A 175 -6.35 6.49 -8.43
C ALA A 175 -6.48 6.37 -6.91
N PHE A 176 -6.33 7.48 -6.18
CA PHE A 176 -6.46 7.48 -4.72
C PHE A 176 -7.89 7.22 -4.26
N VAL A 177 -8.90 7.71 -4.98
CA VAL A 177 -10.32 7.39 -4.71
C VAL A 177 -10.57 5.90 -4.89
N SER A 178 -10.01 5.29 -5.94
CA SER A 178 -10.14 3.85 -6.18
C SER A 178 -9.46 3.07 -5.04
N MET A 179 -8.22 3.41 -4.68
CA MET A 179 -7.54 2.77 -3.55
C MET A 179 -8.29 2.97 -2.22
N LEU A 180 -8.90 4.14 -2.00
CA LEU A 180 -9.72 4.44 -0.82
C LEU A 180 -10.93 3.52 -0.73
N ILE A 181 -11.69 3.36 -1.83
CA ILE A 181 -12.82 2.42 -1.90
C ILE A 181 -12.32 1.00 -1.62
N GLY A 182 -11.16 0.63 -2.16
CA GLY A 182 -10.55 -0.68 -1.92
C GLY A 182 -10.27 -0.93 -0.43
N HIS A 183 -9.67 0.04 0.26
CA HIS A 183 -9.35 -0.07 1.69
C HIS A 183 -10.57 0.04 2.60
N LEU A 184 -11.60 0.80 2.20
CA LEU A 184 -12.91 0.75 2.86
C LEU A 184 -13.52 -0.65 2.75
N GLY A 185 -13.41 -1.30 1.60
CA GLY A 185 -13.82 -2.70 1.43
C GLY A 185 -13.09 -3.62 2.41
N PHE A 186 -11.77 -3.49 2.54
CA PHE A 186 -10.99 -4.33 3.46
C PHE A 186 -11.38 -4.18 4.95
N LEU A 187 -11.94 -3.06 5.39
CA LEU A 187 -12.50 -2.93 6.75
C LEU A 187 -13.65 -3.92 7.01
N PHE A 188 -14.41 -4.26 5.97
CA PHE A 188 -15.56 -5.18 6.04
C PHE A 188 -15.21 -6.60 5.60
N LEU A 189 -13.92 -6.92 5.46
CA LEU A 189 -13.45 -8.25 5.02
C LEU A 189 -14.00 -9.39 5.87
N THR A 190 -14.19 -9.17 7.18
CA THR A 190 -14.75 -10.16 8.12
C THR A 190 -16.21 -10.51 7.85
N LYS A 191 -16.92 -9.68 7.08
CA LYS A 191 -18.36 -9.84 6.80
C LYS A 191 -18.63 -10.62 5.52
N SER A 192 -17.76 -10.51 4.51
CA SER A 192 -17.94 -11.19 3.23
C SER A 192 -16.64 -11.24 2.42
N THR A 193 -16.39 -12.38 1.76
CA THR A 193 -15.31 -12.55 0.78
C THR A 193 -15.47 -11.62 -0.43
N LEU A 194 -16.68 -11.13 -0.72
CA LEU A 194 -16.92 -10.15 -1.78
C LEU A 194 -16.10 -8.87 -1.55
N PHE A 195 -16.00 -8.40 -0.30
CA PHE A 195 -15.23 -7.22 0.05
C PHE A 195 -13.73 -7.39 -0.20
N TYR A 196 -13.22 -8.62 -0.14
CA TYR A 196 -11.85 -8.94 -0.54
C TYR A 196 -11.61 -8.67 -2.03
N ALA A 197 -12.51 -9.21 -2.87
CA ALA A 197 -12.43 -9.07 -4.32
C ALA A 197 -12.60 -7.60 -4.75
N ILE A 198 -13.56 -6.88 -4.16
CA ILE A 198 -13.75 -5.44 -4.34
C ILE A 198 -12.47 -4.70 -3.95
N GLY A 199 -11.92 -4.99 -2.77
CA GLY A 199 -10.71 -4.36 -2.25
C GLY A 199 -9.53 -4.43 -3.22
N HIS A 200 -9.24 -5.63 -3.72
CA HIS A 200 -8.18 -5.85 -4.70
C HIS A 200 -8.48 -5.25 -6.07
N SER A 201 -9.71 -5.36 -6.57
CA SER A 201 -10.09 -4.84 -7.89
C SER A 201 -9.95 -3.32 -7.96
N PHE A 202 -10.45 -2.61 -6.94
CA PHE A 202 -10.33 -1.16 -6.87
C PHE A 202 -8.89 -0.68 -6.64
N SER A 203 -8.11 -1.42 -5.84
CA SER A 203 -6.67 -1.14 -5.68
C SER A 203 -5.93 -1.31 -7.01
N PHE A 204 -6.26 -2.36 -7.78
CA PHE A 204 -5.68 -2.61 -9.09
C PHE A 204 -5.99 -1.50 -10.10
N VAL A 205 -7.25 -1.07 -10.19
CA VAL A 205 -7.65 0.09 -10.99
C VAL A 205 -6.87 1.33 -10.56
N GLY A 206 -6.72 1.55 -9.24
CA GLY A 206 -5.94 2.66 -8.70
C GLY A 206 -4.49 2.67 -9.17
N TYR A 207 -3.80 1.53 -9.08
CA TYR A 207 -2.41 1.43 -9.53
C TYR A 207 -2.26 1.57 -11.04
N LEU A 208 -3.20 1.04 -11.83
CA LEU A 208 -3.22 1.24 -13.29
C LEU A 208 -3.38 2.72 -13.64
N LEU A 209 -4.25 3.46 -12.96
CA LEU A 209 -4.44 4.89 -13.19
C LEU A 209 -3.17 5.70 -12.88
N LEU A 210 -2.43 5.36 -11.81
CA LEU A 210 -1.12 5.97 -11.54
C LEU A 210 -0.10 5.68 -12.65
N LEU A 211 -0.08 4.45 -13.16
CA LEU A 211 0.81 4.05 -14.24
C LEU A 211 0.47 4.79 -15.56
N VAL A 212 -0.81 4.90 -15.91
CA VAL A 212 -1.29 5.63 -17.09
C VAL A 212 -0.96 7.12 -16.98
N ASN A 213 -1.21 7.73 -15.83
CA ASN A 213 -0.87 9.13 -15.56
C ASN A 213 0.61 9.41 -15.85
N TYR A 214 1.50 8.52 -15.42
CA TYR A 214 2.92 8.66 -15.68
C TYR A 214 3.24 8.66 -17.19
N HIS A 215 2.64 7.75 -17.97
CA HIS A 215 2.86 7.68 -19.42
C HIS A 215 2.38 8.93 -20.15
N ILE A 216 1.29 9.55 -19.67
CA ILE A 216 0.77 10.79 -20.24
C ILE A 216 1.69 11.97 -19.95
N ILE A 217 2.27 12.07 -18.75
CA ILE A 217 3.17 13.17 -18.37
C ILE A 217 4.52 13.11 -19.11
N LYS A 218 4.94 11.91 -19.56
CA LYS A 218 6.20 11.74 -20.30
C LYS A 218 6.10 12.24 -21.75
N LYS A 219 4.89 12.31 -22.32
CA LYS A 219 4.65 12.88 -23.65
C LYS A 219 4.53 14.40 -23.57
#